data_AF-A0A1G9LUN2-F1
#
_entry.id   AF-A0A1G9LUN2-F1
#
_cell.length_a   1.000
_cell.length_b   1.000
_cell.length_c   1.000
_cell.angle_alpha   90.00
_cell.angle_beta   90.00
_cell.angle_gamma   90.00
#
_symmetry.space_group_name_H-M   'P 1'
#
loop_
_entity.id
_entity.type
_entity.pdbx_description
1 polymer ?
#
loop_
_entity_poly.entity_id
_entity_poly.type
_entity_poly.pdbx_seq_one_letter_code
_entity_poly.pdbx_strand_id
1 'polypeptide(L)'
;MSIEFSRWPNNYMMSYQVTKALGMASLGATDVTEIYEACKKIDPDDKATWHREWLITAQALERHGKEAETAGNWYTARNCYIRACNYYRIAEYAVMDDDNEKIRIFKKVNELFEAAGTYFEVRPEKIEVDYEDVKLDGYFFSPSWIEGPKPTVFALNGGDEWSIENYFWLGPAFISCGYNFLVYDQPGTGLSMYEKGKGRRADSEAFHSRAIDFLLTRPEVDPDKIIVHGESFAAYDSLRFASFDHRIAAVISDGGTHAFDWKAMLSWMPPSLAAHGMRILGAESLEDFAGNPRFAYDLEGVLHQIECPLLVMHGAEEILVQPNPLTQALKNYEQAGSPNKTFYAIEDRRLGGLEHCQVDNINVLHEVALNWLCSIGLGPAAPRQS
;
A
#
# COMPACT_ATOMS: atom_id res chain seq x y z
N MET A 1 8.55 -5.14 15.62
CA MET A 1 7.95 -4.91 16.95
C MET A 1 6.91 -5.98 17.13
N SER A 2 6.94 -6.76 18.20
CA SER A 2 5.82 -7.65 18.49
C SER A 2 4.63 -6.83 18.99
N ILE A 3 3.47 -7.44 19.20
CA ILE A 3 2.36 -6.83 20.00
C ILE A 3 2.89 -6.18 21.31
N GLU A 4 4.05 -6.61 21.82
CA GLU A 4 4.74 -6.04 22.99
C GLU A 4 5.30 -4.62 22.82
N PHE A 5 5.39 -4.09 21.60
CA PHE A 5 5.91 -2.73 21.33
C PHE A 5 4.85 -1.78 20.74
N SER A 6 3.58 -2.01 21.06
CA SER A 6 2.52 -1.03 20.78
C SER A 6 2.71 0.22 21.65
N ARG A 7 2.74 1.42 21.03
CA ARG A 7 2.81 2.70 21.74
C ARG A 7 1.66 2.87 22.74
N TRP A 8 0.46 2.49 22.32
CA TRP A 8 -0.75 2.45 23.13
C TRP A 8 -1.39 1.07 22.99
N PRO A 9 -1.07 0.10 23.86
CA PRO A 9 -1.51 -1.29 23.71
C PRO A 9 -3.04 -1.47 23.65
N ASN A 10 -3.80 -0.61 24.33
CA ASN A 10 -5.27 -0.63 24.31
C ASN A 10 -5.87 0.02 23.05
N ASN A 11 -5.05 0.69 22.24
CA ASN A 11 -5.43 1.39 21.02
C ASN A 11 -4.59 0.85 19.85
N TYR A 12 -4.73 -0.44 19.58
CA TYR A 12 -3.92 -1.18 18.60
C TYR A 12 -3.86 -0.49 17.24
N MET A 13 -5.00 -0.08 16.67
CA MET A 13 -5.00 0.55 15.34
C MET A 13 -4.24 1.87 15.28
N MET A 14 -4.22 2.66 16.35
CA MET A 14 -3.40 3.88 16.41
C MET A 14 -1.91 3.53 16.57
N SER A 15 -1.61 2.51 17.38
CA SER A 15 -0.25 1.97 17.48
C SER A 15 0.25 1.40 16.15
N TYR A 16 -0.62 0.77 15.37
CA TYR A 16 -0.33 0.25 14.03
C TYR A 16 0.05 1.39 13.08
N GLN A 17 -0.70 2.50 13.07
CA GLN A 17 -0.34 3.68 12.27
C GLN A 17 0.99 4.33 12.71
N VAL A 18 1.30 4.33 14.02
CA VAL A 18 2.63 4.77 14.52
C VAL A 18 3.72 3.80 14.08
N THR A 19 3.46 2.49 14.08
CA THR A 19 4.41 1.46 13.65
C THR A 19 4.70 1.57 12.16
N LYS A 20 3.67 1.78 11.31
CA LYS A 20 3.82 2.17 9.90
C LYS A 20 4.76 3.37 9.74
N ALA A 21 4.54 4.42 10.54
CA ALA A 21 5.39 5.61 10.50
C ALA A 21 6.84 5.30 10.92
N LEU A 22 7.06 4.45 11.91
CA LEU A 22 8.41 4.05 12.35
C LEU A 22 9.12 3.18 11.30
N GLY A 23 8.44 2.24 10.67
CA GLY A 23 9.01 1.40 9.60
C GLY A 23 9.52 2.25 8.42
N MET A 24 8.72 3.25 8.04
CA MET A 24 9.07 4.24 7.01
C MET A 24 10.23 5.17 7.35
N ALA A 25 10.57 5.34 8.63
CA ALA A 25 11.62 6.28 9.03
C ALA A 25 12.99 5.84 8.48
N SER A 26 13.19 4.53 8.34
CA SER A 26 14.39 3.96 7.71
C SER A 26 14.55 4.34 6.23
N LEU A 27 13.44 4.66 5.55
CA LEU A 27 13.38 5.09 4.15
C LEU A 27 13.40 6.62 4.02
N GLY A 28 13.49 7.37 5.12
CA GLY A 28 13.43 8.83 5.15
C GLY A 28 12.04 9.41 4.88
N ALA A 29 11.01 8.56 4.83
CA ALA A 29 9.63 8.94 4.57
C ALA A 29 8.94 9.57 5.79
N THR A 30 9.53 9.40 6.98
CA THR A 30 9.18 9.98 8.28
C THR A 30 10.47 10.16 9.11
N ASP A 31 10.37 10.64 10.34
CA ASP A 31 11.50 10.75 11.28
C ASP A 31 11.09 10.32 12.69
N VAL A 32 11.99 9.59 13.37
CA VAL A 32 11.72 9.02 14.71
C VAL A 32 11.49 10.10 15.77
N THR A 33 12.21 11.23 15.69
CA THR A 33 12.06 12.35 16.65
C THR A 33 10.74 13.06 16.43
N GLU A 34 10.39 13.35 15.17
CA GLU A 34 9.11 13.96 14.80
C GLU A 34 7.92 13.10 15.27
N ILE A 35 7.98 11.78 15.04
CA ILE A 35 6.99 10.81 15.52
C ILE A 35 6.88 10.86 17.05
N TYR A 36 8.02 10.83 17.75
CA TYR A 36 8.04 10.84 19.21
C TYR A 36 7.45 12.13 19.79
N GLU A 37 7.79 13.30 19.23
CA GLU A 37 7.26 14.59 19.70
C GLU A 37 5.75 14.74 19.45
N ALA A 38 5.23 14.26 18.31
CA ALA A 38 3.80 14.21 18.07
C ALA A 38 3.10 13.28 19.07
N CYS A 39 3.61 12.07 19.25
CA CYS A 39 3.03 11.05 20.14
C CYS A 39 3.06 11.40 21.63
N LYS A 40 3.80 12.43 22.07
CA LYS A 40 3.73 12.96 23.45
C LYS A 40 2.45 13.73 23.72
N LYS A 41 1.85 14.31 22.68
CA LYS A 41 0.73 15.26 22.77
C LYS A 41 -0.59 14.64 22.33
N ILE A 42 -0.55 13.42 21.80
CA ILE A 42 -1.71 12.65 21.39
C ILE A 42 -2.24 11.89 22.60
N ASP A 43 -3.53 12.11 22.89
CA ASP A 43 -4.34 11.21 23.70
C ASP A 43 -4.97 10.18 22.76
N PRO A 44 -4.63 8.88 22.87
CA PRO A 44 -5.16 7.87 21.96
C PRO A 44 -6.68 7.67 22.07
N ASP A 45 -7.30 8.16 23.14
CA ASP A 45 -8.75 8.09 23.31
C ASP A 45 -9.46 9.33 22.71
N ASP A 46 -8.71 10.34 22.26
CA ASP A 46 -9.22 11.55 21.58
C ASP A 46 -8.67 11.69 20.15
N LYS A 47 -9.50 11.28 19.18
CA LYS A 47 -9.22 11.39 17.74
C LYS A 47 -8.88 12.81 17.28
N ALA A 48 -9.41 13.84 17.94
CA ALA A 48 -9.10 15.22 17.57
C ALA A 48 -7.64 15.58 17.91
N THR A 49 -7.07 15.01 18.98
CA THR A 49 -5.65 15.19 19.31
C THR A 49 -4.77 14.49 18.28
N TRP A 50 -5.14 13.27 17.84
CA TRP A 50 -4.45 12.58 16.75
C TRP A 50 -4.37 13.44 15.49
N HIS A 51 -5.54 13.84 14.97
CA HIS A 51 -5.61 14.63 13.75
C HIS A 51 -4.80 15.93 13.88
N ARG A 52 -4.98 16.66 14.98
CA ARG A 52 -4.32 17.96 15.21
C ARG A 52 -2.80 17.85 15.27
N GLU A 53 -2.25 16.94 16.07
CA GLU A 53 -0.80 16.90 16.30
C GLU A 53 -0.04 16.42 15.05
N TRP A 54 -0.60 15.46 14.31
CA TRP A 54 -0.03 15.05 13.01
C TRP A 54 -0.14 16.15 11.96
N LEU A 55 -1.28 16.85 11.88
CA LEU A 55 -1.48 17.95 10.95
C LEU A 55 -0.52 19.11 11.22
N ILE A 56 -0.31 19.51 12.48
CA ILE A 56 0.64 20.58 12.85
C ILE A 56 2.07 20.18 12.47
N THR A 57 2.44 18.91 12.67
CA THR A 57 3.75 18.38 12.28
C THR A 57 3.94 18.45 10.76
N ALA A 58 2.94 18.00 10.00
CA ALA A 58 2.94 18.09 8.54
C ALA A 58 3.07 19.53 8.02
N GLN A 59 2.30 20.46 8.61
CA GLN A 59 2.33 21.88 8.26
C GLN A 59 3.66 22.55 8.61
N ALA A 60 4.32 22.13 9.69
CA ALA A 60 5.66 22.63 10.03
C ALA A 60 6.68 22.22 8.95
N LEU A 61 6.64 20.96 8.52
CA LEU A 61 7.49 20.47 7.45
C LEU A 61 7.19 21.12 6.11
N GLU A 62 5.93 21.36 5.77
CA GLU A 62 5.55 22.12 4.57
C GLU A 62 6.18 23.52 4.57
N ARG A 63 6.15 24.23 5.71
CA ARG A 63 6.80 25.56 5.83
C ARG A 63 8.31 25.46 5.64
N HIS A 64 8.97 24.53 6.32
CA HIS A 64 10.41 24.33 6.18
C HIS A 64 10.82 23.92 4.76
N GLY A 65 9.99 23.13 4.08
CA GLY A 65 10.21 22.77 2.68
C GLY A 65 10.17 23.99 1.76
N LYS A 66 9.17 24.86 1.94
CA LYS A 66 9.03 26.11 1.18
C LYS A 66 10.16 27.11 1.45
N GLU A 67 10.59 27.22 2.70
CA GLU A 67 11.76 28.02 3.09
C GLU A 67 13.04 27.50 2.42
N ALA A 68 13.25 26.17 2.44
CA ALA A 68 14.41 25.54 1.81
C ALA A 68 14.40 25.72 0.29
N GLU A 69 13.25 25.57 -0.36
CA GLU A 69 13.07 25.80 -1.80
C GLU A 69 13.40 27.24 -2.17
N THR A 70 12.91 28.22 -1.41
CA THR A 70 13.23 29.65 -1.59
C THR A 70 14.74 29.93 -1.46
N ALA A 71 15.42 29.20 -0.58
CA ALA A 71 16.86 29.29 -0.39
C ALA A 71 17.70 28.49 -1.41
N GLY A 72 17.07 27.76 -2.34
CA GLY A 72 17.75 26.88 -3.31
C GLY A 72 18.28 25.57 -2.72
N ASN A 73 17.87 25.22 -1.49
CA ASN A 73 18.22 23.96 -0.82
C ASN A 73 17.22 22.85 -1.20
N TRP A 74 17.40 22.34 -2.42
CA TRP A 74 16.55 21.28 -2.99
C TRP A 74 16.50 20.01 -2.09
N TYR A 75 17.61 19.66 -1.43
CA TYR A 75 17.71 18.46 -0.61
C TYR A 75 16.75 18.53 0.60
N THR A 76 16.75 19.66 1.29
CA THR A 76 15.85 19.87 2.43
C THR A 76 14.41 20.04 1.98
N ALA A 77 14.16 20.76 0.88
CA ALA A 77 12.83 20.90 0.31
C ALA A 77 12.20 19.53 0.02
N ARG A 78 12.90 18.68 -0.74
CA ARG A 78 12.49 17.30 -1.03
C ARG A 78 12.16 16.51 0.22
N ASN A 79 13.10 16.45 1.17
CA ASN A 79 12.94 15.61 2.36
C ASN A 79 11.80 16.12 3.26
N CYS A 80 11.61 17.44 3.38
CA CYS A 80 10.49 18.02 4.11
C CYS A 80 9.14 17.69 3.44
N TYR A 81 9.04 17.81 2.11
CA TYR A 81 7.80 17.50 1.40
C TYR A 81 7.45 16.02 1.46
N ILE A 82 8.42 15.10 1.33
CA ILE A 82 8.23 13.66 1.55
C ILE A 82 7.61 13.39 2.93
N ARG A 83 8.21 13.94 4.00
CA ARG A 83 7.72 13.70 5.37
C ARG A 83 6.37 14.37 5.61
N ALA A 84 6.15 15.56 5.06
CA ALA A 84 4.86 16.24 5.14
C ALA A 84 3.74 15.40 4.51
N CYS A 85 3.95 14.77 3.34
CA CYS A 85 2.98 13.84 2.73
C CYS A 85 2.53 12.77 3.73
N ASN A 86 3.48 12.12 4.38
CA ASN A 86 3.19 11.04 5.32
C ASN A 86 2.52 11.51 6.60
N TYR A 87 2.81 12.69 7.13
CA TYR A 87 2.08 13.17 8.32
C TYR A 87 0.70 13.72 8.00
N TYR A 88 0.48 14.28 6.80
CA TYR A 88 -0.88 14.56 6.33
C TYR A 88 -1.69 13.27 6.18
N ARG A 89 -1.10 12.21 5.61
CA ARG A 89 -1.70 10.86 5.59
C ARG A 89 -2.11 10.38 6.98
N ILE A 90 -1.17 10.42 7.92
CA ILE A 90 -1.42 9.89 9.27
C ILE A 90 -2.51 10.72 9.96
N ALA A 91 -2.53 12.04 9.76
CA ALA A 91 -3.59 12.91 10.27
C ALA A 91 -4.98 12.57 9.70
N GLU A 92 -5.05 12.17 8.43
CA GLU A 92 -6.29 11.80 7.73
C GLU A 92 -6.97 10.59 8.37
N TYR A 93 -6.21 9.64 8.93
CA TYR A 93 -6.74 8.39 9.50
C TYR A 93 -7.86 8.61 10.55
N ALA A 94 -7.83 9.72 11.28
CA ALA A 94 -8.85 10.05 12.28
C ALA A 94 -10.06 10.82 11.72
N VAL A 95 -9.99 11.31 10.48
CA VAL A 95 -11.09 12.01 9.79
C VAL A 95 -12.01 10.95 9.22
N MET A 96 -13.20 10.75 9.79
CA MET A 96 -14.11 9.66 9.38
C MET A 96 -15.38 10.17 8.69
N ASP A 97 -15.96 11.26 9.20
CA ASP A 97 -17.31 11.71 8.83
C ASP A 97 -17.31 12.98 7.96
N ASP A 98 -16.13 13.41 7.48
CA ASP A 98 -15.96 14.63 6.68
C ASP A 98 -15.22 14.33 5.38
N ASP A 99 -15.99 14.01 4.34
CA ASP A 99 -15.48 13.79 3.00
C ASP A 99 -14.74 15.03 2.45
N ASN A 100 -15.15 16.25 2.81
CA ASN A 100 -14.50 17.46 2.32
C ASN A 100 -13.10 17.61 2.91
N GLU A 101 -12.96 17.36 4.22
CA GLU A 101 -11.64 17.39 4.87
C GLU A 101 -10.75 16.26 4.36
N LYS A 102 -11.30 15.06 4.18
CA LYS A 102 -10.59 13.95 3.53
C LYS A 102 -10.09 14.36 2.14
N ILE A 103 -10.96 14.84 1.25
CA ILE A 103 -10.59 15.31 -0.11
C ILE A 103 -9.53 16.41 -0.05
N ARG A 104 -9.64 17.34 0.90
CA ARG A 104 -8.63 18.40 1.12
C ARG A 104 -7.27 17.81 1.44
N ILE A 105 -7.22 16.81 2.32
CA ILE A 105 -5.97 16.14 2.68
C ILE A 105 -5.42 15.32 1.52
N PHE A 106 -6.26 14.52 0.84
CA PHE A 106 -5.90 13.79 -0.39
C PHE A 106 -5.19 14.71 -1.41
N LYS A 107 -5.82 15.85 -1.73
CA LYS A 107 -5.25 16.83 -2.67
C LYS A 107 -3.95 17.45 -2.17
N LYS A 108 -3.86 17.74 -0.87
CA LYS A 108 -2.63 18.29 -0.26
C LYS A 108 -1.48 17.29 -0.30
N VAL A 109 -1.74 16.00 -0.09
CA VAL A 109 -0.74 14.95 -0.21
C VAL A 109 -0.26 14.83 -1.66
N ASN A 110 -1.15 14.86 -2.65
CA ASN A 110 -0.76 14.88 -4.06
C ASN A 110 0.10 16.11 -4.41
N GLU A 111 -0.30 17.31 -3.96
CA GLU A 111 0.47 18.55 -4.17
C GLU A 111 1.89 18.44 -3.61
N LEU A 112 2.04 17.98 -2.37
CA LEU A 112 3.34 17.83 -1.73
C LEU A 112 4.17 16.72 -2.37
N PHE A 113 3.53 15.64 -2.81
CA PHE A 113 4.20 14.55 -3.49
C PHE A 113 4.77 14.99 -4.84
N GLU A 114 3.97 15.72 -5.63
CA GLU A 114 4.41 16.28 -6.90
C GLU A 114 5.53 17.32 -6.69
N ALA A 115 5.45 18.16 -5.65
CA ALA A 115 6.51 19.08 -5.29
C ALA A 115 7.82 18.35 -4.91
N ALA A 116 7.74 17.31 -4.07
CA ALA A 116 8.86 16.46 -3.72
C ALA A 116 9.44 15.74 -4.96
N GLY A 117 8.56 15.26 -5.83
CA GLY A 117 8.86 14.52 -7.05
C GLY A 117 9.75 15.27 -8.04
N THR A 118 9.70 16.61 -8.03
CA THR A 118 10.62 17.43 -8.84
C THR A 118 12.09 17.23 -8.50
N TYR A 119 12.38 16.74 -7.28
CA TYR A 119 13.71 16.49 -6.74
C TYR A 119 14.05 15.00 -6.61
N PHE A 120 13.18 14.11 -7.09
CA PHE A 120 13.46 12.67 -7.10
C PHE A 120 14.45 12.32 -8.21
N GLU A 121 15.20 11.24 -8.01
CA GLU A 121 16.11 10.69 -9.03
C GLU A 121 15.31 10.21 -10.24
N VAL A 122 14.19 9.52 -10.00
CA VAL A 122 13.17 9.21 -11.00
C VAL A 122 11.93 10.04 -10.72
N ARG A 123 11.60 10.94 -11.65
CA ARG A 123 10.44 11.80 -11.50
C ARG A 123 9.15 10.99 -11.66
N PRO A 124 8.13 11.23 -10.82
CA PRO A 124 6.81 10.65 -11.04
C PRO A 124 6.21 11.21 -12.33
N GLU A 125 5.83 10.35 -13.26
CA GLU A 125 4.94 10.69 -14.36
C GLU A 125 3.50 10.50 -13.88
N LYS A 126 2.69 11.56 -13.87
CA LYS A 126 1.26 11.44 -13.57
C LYS A 126 0.56 10.72 -14.73
N ILE A 127 -0.22 9.70 -14.40
CA ILE A 127 -0.94 8.88 -15.37
C ILE A 127 -2.43 8.84 -15.02
N GLU A 128 -3.23 8.41 -15.99
CA GLU A 128 -4.65 8.16 -15.82
C GLU A 128 -4.99 6.77 -16.37
N VAL A 129 -5.71 5.97 -15.59
CA VAL A 129 -6.25 4.66 -16.02
C VAL A 129 -7.74 4.81 -16.24
N ASP A 130 -8.23 4.40 -17.42
CA ASP A 130 -9.66 4.45 -17.73
C ASP A 130 -10.46 3.46 -16.87
N TYR A 131 -11.55 3.92 -16.24
CA TYR A 131 -12.45 3.10 -15.44
C TYR A 131 -13.90 3.60 -15.53
N GLU A 132 -14.77 2.80 -16.15
CA GLU A 132 -16.17 3.16 -16.40
C GLU A 132 -16.29 4.53 -17.09
N ASP A 133 -16.93 5.50 -16.45
CA ASP A 133 -17.13 6.88 -16.90
C ASP A 133 -16.12 7.88 -16.32
N VAL A 134 -15.12 7.40 -15.57
CA VAL A 134 -14.08 8.23 -14.95
C VAL A 134 -12.69 7.77 -15.35
N LYS A 135 -11.70 8.57 -14.97
CA LYS A 135 -10.29 8.21 -15.03
C LYS A 135 -9.72 8.16 -13.63
N LEU A 136 -8.88 7.19 -13.34
CA LEU A 136 -8.27 6.99 -12.03
C LEU A 136 -6.82 7.48 -12.08
N ASP A 137 -6.45 8.36 -11.14
CA ASP A 137 -5.13 9.00 -11.12
C ASP A 137 -4.08 8.05 -10.56
N GLY A 138 -2.86 8.15 -11.07
CA GLY A 138 -1.72 7.44 -10.51
C GLY A 138 -0.38 8.03 -10.93
N TYR A 139 0.67 7.29 -10.64
CA TYR A 139 2.04 7.63 -10.97
C TYR A 139 2.79 6.44 -11.57
N PHE A 140 3.49 6.71 -12.67
CA PHE A 140 4.43 5.79 -13.31
C PHE A 140 5.86 6.30 -13.15
N PHE A 141 6.79 5.39 -12.91
CA PHE A 141 8.21 5.68 -12.74
C PHE A 141 9.00 4.77 -13.67
N SER A 142 9.90 5.36 -14.47
CA SER A 142 10.85 4.60 -15.26
C SER A 142 12.28 5.10 -15.02
N PRO A 143 13.16 4.28 -14.39
CA PRO A 143 14.54 4.66 -14.15
C PRO A 143 15.30 4.79 -15.47
N SER A 144 15.73 6.01 -15.81
CA SER A 144 16.37 6.33 -17.10
C SER A 144 17.77 5.74 -17.28
N TRP A 145 18.41 5.31 -16.19
CA TRP A 145 19.71 4.63 -16.23
C TRP A 145 19.63 3.16 -16.67
N ILE A 146 18.42 2.62 -16.84
CA ILE A 146 18.19 1.32 -17.46
C ILE A 146 17.70 1.57 -18.90
N GLU A 147 18.48 1.14 -19.88
CA GLU A 147 18.13 1.27 -21.29
C GLU A 147 17.12 0.19 -21.72
N GLY A 148 16.20 0.55 -22.61
CA GLY A 148 15.22 -0.37 -23.20
C GLY A 148 14.09 -0.83 -22.27
N PRO A 149 13.27 -1.79 -22.73
CA PRO A 149 12.21 -2.39 -21.94
C PRO A 149 12.75 -3.06 -20.68
N LYS A 150 12.10 -2.82 -19.53
CA LYS A 150 12.52 -3.36 -18.23
C LYS A 150 11.32 -3.94 -17.44
N PRO A 151 11.58 -4.83 -16.47
CA PRO A 151 10.53 -5.36 -15.60
C PRO A 151 9.75 -4.24 -14.92
N THR A 152 8.45 -4.45 -14.71
CA THR A 152 7.57 -3.46 -14.09
C THR A 152 6.94 -4.04 -12.84
N VAL A 153 7.04 -3.33 -11.72
CA VAL A 153 6.27 -3.62 -10.51
C VAL A 153 5.02 -2.77 -10.52
N PHE A 154 3.87 -3.42 -10.50
CA PHE A 154 2.55 -2.82 -10.34
C PHE A 154 2.07 -3.07 -8.91
N ALA A 155 2.10 -2.01 -8.09
CA ALA A 155 1.67 -2.03 -6.71
C ALA A 155 0.16 -1.75 -6.58
N LEU A 156 -0.54 -2.61 -5.84
CA LEU A 156 -1.96 -2.51 -5.55
C LEU A 156 -2.16 -2.02 -4.11
N ASN A 157 -3.17 -1.17 -3.88
CA ASN A 157 -3.40 -0.57 -2.55
C ASN A 157 -4.32 -1.44 -1.69
N GLY A 158 -3.98 -1.55 -0.40
CA GLY A 158 -4.77 -2.15 0.66
C GLY A 158 -5.98 -1.33 1.10
N GLY A 159 -6.62 -1.75 2.20
CA GLY A 159 -7.93 -1.23 2.61
C GLY A 159 -7.90 0.21 3.14
N ASP A 160 -6.84 0.58 3.87
CA ASP A 160 -6.59 1.91 4.41
C ASP A 160 -5.50 2.69 3.65
N GLU A 161 -5.01 2.12 2.54
CA GLU A 161 -3.89 2.66 1.77
C GLU A 161 -4.33 3.46 0.55
N TRP A 162 -3.42 4.31 0.10
CA TRP A 162 -3.51 5.09 -1.13
C TRP A 162 -2.18 5.09 -1.90
N SER A 163 -2.24 5.49 -3.17
CA SER A 163 -1.13 5.31 -4.11
C SER A 163 0.20 5.90 -3.65
N ILE A 164 0.16 7.08 -3.00
CA ILE A 164 1.38 7.75 -2.50
C ILE A 164 1.96 7.07 -1.27
N GLU A 165 1.14 6.49 -0.39
CA GLU A 165 1.66 5.67 0.72
C GLU A 165 2.37 4.45 0.16
N ASN A 166 1.72 3.71 -0.72
CA ASN A 166 2.28 2.49 -1.27
C ASN A 166 3.55 2.77 -2.11
N TYR A 167 3.62 3.92 -2.78
CA TYR A 167 4.88 4.40 -3.34
C TYR A 167 6.00 4.47 -2.29
N PHE A 168 5.79 5.08 -1.12
CA PHE A 168 6.85 5.18 -0.12
C PHE A 168 7.24 3.83 0.51
N TRP A 169 6.36 2.83 0.46
CA TRP A 169 6.65 1.47 0.92
C TRP A 169 7.52 0.72 -0.08
N LEU A 170 7.12 0.68 -1.35
CA LEU A 170 7.74 -0.20 -2.34
C LEU A 170 8.59 0.58 -3.36
N GLY A 171 8.07 1.70 -3.85
CA GLY A 171 8.59 2.46 -4.98
C GLY A 171 10.10 2.70 -4.94
N PRO A 172 10.65 3.42 -3.94
CA PRO A 172 12.08 3.70 -3.86
C PRO A 172 12.98 2.45 -3.96
N ALA A 173 12.61 1.35 -3.31
CA ALA A 173 13.41 0.12 -3.31
C ALA A 173 13.41 -0.55 -4.69
N PHE A 174 12.23 -0.76 -5.27
CA PHE A 174 12.11 -1.38 -6.60
C PHE A 174 12.65 -0.48 -7.71
N ILE A 175 12.38 0.83 -7.69
CA ILE A 175 12.94 1.77 -8.68
C ILE A 175 14.47 1.76 -8.62
N SER A 176 15.06 1.77 -7.42
CA SER A 176 16.52 1.71 -7.24
C SER A 176 17.13 0.40 -7.77
N CYS A 177 16.35 -0.68 -7.79
CA CYS A 177 16.73 -1.97 -8.37
C CYS A 177 16.51 -2.04 -9.90
N GLY A 178 16.08 -0.94 -10.54
CA GLY A 178 15.96 -0.82 -11.98
C GLY A 178 14.60 -1.25 -12.57
N TYR A 179 13.58 -1.46 -11.74
CA TYR A 179 12.24 -1.76 -12.21
C TYR A 179 11.51 -0.47 -12.60
N ASN A 180 10.63 -0.54 -13.61
CA ASN A 180 9.54 0.44 -13.67
C ASN A 180 8.63 0.22 -12.46
N PHE A 181 7.93 1.27 -12.04
CA PHE A 181 6.96 1.18 -10.95
C PHE A 181 5.67 1.87 -11.34
N LEU A 182 4.53 1.20 -11.13
CA LEU A 182 3.20 1.74 -11.31
C LEU A 182 2.41 1.63 -10.01
N VAL A 183 1.76 2.72 -9.63
CA VAL A 183 0.76 2.75 -8.56
C VAL A 183 -0.31 3.77 -8.92
N TYR A 184 -1.57 3.49 -8.59
CA TYR A 184 -2.68 4.40 -8.88
C TYR A 184 -3.80 4.23 -7.86
N ASP A 185 -4.65 5.25 -7.71
CA ASP A 185 -5.82 5.19 -6.85
C ASP A 185 -6.90 4.31 -7.51
N GLN A 186 -6.83 3.00 -7.31
CA GLN A 186 -7.83 2.03 -7.76
C GLN A 186 -9.23 2.30 -7.13
N PRO A 187 -10.33 1.69 -7.61
CA PRO A 187 -11.64 1.83 -6.98
C PRO A 187 -11.58 1.51 -5.47
N GLY A 188 -12.17 2.40 -4.66
CA GLY A 188 -12.19 2.33 -3.20
C GLY A 188 -10.97 2.93 -2.49
N THR A 189 -10.02 3.47 -3.24
CA THR A 189 -8.83 4.13 -2.73
C THR A 189 -8.86 5.62 -3.01
N GLY A 190 -8.35 6.44 -2.09
CA GLY A 190 -7.96 7.80 -2.41
C GLY A 190 -9.06 8.70 -2.96
N LEU A 191 -8.69 9.58 -3.90
CA LEU A 191 -9.65 10.44 -4.59
C LEU A 191 -10.62 9.66 -5.48
N SER A 192 -10.26 8.43 -5.89
CA SER A 192 -11.17 7.57 -6.65
C SER A 192 -12.43 7.20 -5.85
N MET A 193 -12.30 6.98 -4.54
CA MET A 193 -13.47 6.82 -3.67
C MET A 193 -14.10 8.16 -3.32
N TYR A 194 -13.33 9.09 -2.73
CA TYR A 194 -13.90 10.25 -2.05
C TYR A 194 -14.34 11.37 -3.00
N GLU A 195 -13.68 11.53 -4.15
CA GLU A 195 -14.05 12.54 -5.15
C GLU A 195 -14.85 11.95 -6.32
N LYS A 196 -14.53 10.72 -6.74
CA LYS A 196 -15.14 10.09 -7.94
C LYS A 196 -16.25 9.07 -7.60
N GLY A 197 -16.45 8.76 -6.32
CA GLY A 197 -17.53 7.87 -5.86
C GLY A 197 -17.38 6.42 -6.33
N LYS A 198 -16.16 5.97 -6.67
CA LYS A 198 -15.89 4.60 -7.12
C LYS A 198 -15.41 3.76 -5.94
N GLY A 199 -16.30 2.93 -5.40
CA GLY A 199 -15.99 1.98 -4.32
C GLY A 199 -15.27 0.71 -4.80
N ARG A 200 -14.76 -0.08 -3.85
CA ARG A 200 -14.11 -1.37 -4.12
C ARG A 200 -15.12 -2.40 -4.66
N ARG A 201 -14.61 -3.32 -5.48
CA ARG A 201 -15.34 -4.50 -5.99
C ARG A 201 -14.46 -5.75 -5.90
N ALA A 202 -15.09 -6.91 -5.75
CA ALA A 202 -14.41 -8.18 -5.48
C ALA A 202 -13.73 -8.81 -6.70
N ASP A 203 -14.10 -8.42 -7.91
CA ASP A 203 -13.52 -8.85 -9.18
C ASP A 203 -12.45 -7.85 -9.63
N SER A 204 -11.29 -7.91 -8.99
CA SER A 204 -10.19 -6.96 -9.17
C SER A 204 -9.65 -6.89 -10.61
N GLU A 205 -9.78 -7.97 -11.38
CA GLU A 205 -9.44 -8.01 -12.80
C GLU A 205 -10.26 -7.01 -13.63
N ALA A 206 -11.47 -6.64 -13.19
CA ALA A 206 -12.34 -5.73 -13.91
C ALA A 206 -11.77 -4.30 -14.01
N PHE A 207 -10.85 -3.93 -13.10
CA PHE A 207 -10.22 -2.60 -13.08
C PHE A 207 -8.70 -2.64 -13.23
N HIS A 208 -8.02 -3.66 -12.72
CA HIS A 208 -6.56 -3.76 -12.85
C HIS A 208 -6.10 -4.15 -14.25
N SER A 209 -6.93 -4.88 -15.02
CA SER A 209 -6.60 -5.23 -16.41
C SER A 209 -6.39 -3.99 -17.30
N ARG A 210 -7.06 -2.87 -16.97
CA ARG A 210 -6.90 -1.58 -17.67
C ARG A 210 -5.58 -0.90 -17.38
N ALA A 211 -5.03 -1.09 -16.18
CA ALA A 211 -3.69 -0.63 -15.85
C ALA A 211 -2.62 -1.42 -16.63
N ILE A 212 -2.83 -2.73 -16.86
CA ILE A 212 -1.97 -3.52 -17.76
C ILE A 212 -2.11 -3.06 -19.20
N ASP A 213 -3.34 -2.78 -19.69
CA ASP A 213 -3.55 -2.21 -21.02
C ASP A 213 -2.73 -0.92 -21.20
N PHE A 214 -2.75 -0.03 -20.20
CA PHE A 214 -1.93 1.17 -20.17
C PHE A 214 -0.42 0.85 -20.20
N LEU A 215 0.07 -0.05 -19.33
CA LEU A 215 1.49 -0.42 -19.29
C LEU A 215 2.00 -0.95 -20.62
N LEU A 216 1.20 -1.75 -21.33
CA LEU A 216 1.58 -2.31 -22.63
C LEU A 216 1.63 -1.29 -23.77
N THR A 217 1.17 -0.04 -23.54
CA THR A 217 1.38 1.07 -24.48
C THR A 217 2.77 1.71 -24.34
N ARG A 218 3.51 1.37 -23.29
CA ARG A 218 4.76 2.05 -22.91
C ARG A 218 5.98 1.32 -23.48
N PRO A 219 6.84 1.99 -24.27
CA PRO A 219 8.05 1.36 -24.81
C PRO A 219 9.08 0.96 -23.72
N GLU A 220 8.98 1.54 -22.52
CA GLU A 220 9.83 1.25 -21.37
C GLU A 220 9.46 -0.06 -20.66
N VAL A 221 8.29 -0.63 -20.93
CA VAL A 221 7.76 -1.82 -20.26
C VAL A 221 8.13 -3.07 -21.04
N ASP A 222 8.78 -4.03 -20.38
CA ASP A 222 8.92 -5.39 -20.87
C ASP A 222 7.58 -6.14 -20.67
N PRO A 223 6.85 -6.48 -21.75
CA PRO A 223 5.50 -7.06 -21.65
C PRO A 223 5.49 -8.44 -20.98
N ASP A 224 6.62 -9.15 -20.97
CA ASP A 224 6.75 -10.48 -20.38
C ASP A 224 7.19 -10.43 -18.90
N LYS A 225 7.34 -9.24 -18.31
CA LYS A 225 7.89 -9.05 -16.96
C LYS A 225 7.10 -8.02 -16.13
N ILE A 226 5.77 -8.14 -16.14
CA ILE A 226 4.91 -7.36 -15.25
C ILE A 226 4.67 -8.15 -13.95
N ILE A 227 5.17 -7.60 -12.85
CA ILE A 227 5.07 -8.16 -11.50
C ILE A 227 3.96 -7.41 -10.76
N VAL A 228 3.01 -8.12 -10.17
CA VAL A 228 1.97 -7.52 -9.34
C VAL A 228 2.29 -7.74 -7.86
N HIS A 229 2.29 -6.67 -7.07
CA HIS A 229 2.47 -6.72 -5.63
C HIS A 229 1.21 -6.20 -4.93
N GLY A 230 0.56 -7.03 -4.14
CA GLY A 230 -0.61 -6.65 -3.35
C GLY A 230 -0.37 -6.85 -1.86
N GLU A 231 -0.58 -5.80 -1.08
CA GLU A 231 -0.48 -5.80 0.39
C GLU A 231 -1.88 -5.70 1.02
N SER A 232 -2.05 -6.33 2.18
CA SER A 232 -3.27 -6.23 2.99
C SER A 232 -4.52 -6.66 2.19
N PHE A 233 -5.54 -5.79 2.08
CA PHE A 233 -6.71 -6.03 1.25
C PHE A 233 -6.35 -6.28 -0.22
N ALA A 234 -5.27 -5.67 -0.73
CA ALA A 234 -4.79 -5.87 -2.09
C ALA A 234 -4.08 -7.23 -2.30
N ALA A 235 -3.73 -7.94 -1.23
CA ALA A 235 -3.26 -9.32 -1.36
C ALA A 235 -4.39 -10.28 -1.80
N TYR A 236 -5.66 -9.98 -1.48
CA TYR A 236 -6.81 -10.59 -2.17
C TYR A 236 -6.88 -10.13 -3.63
N ASP A 237 -6.79 -8.81 -3.87
CA ASP A 237 -6.92 -8.24 -5.22
C ASP A 237 -5.89 -8.83 -6.18
N SER A 238 -4.64 -9.01 -5.74
CA SER A 238 -3.53 -9.55 -6.55
C SER A 238 -3.75 -11.01 -6.96
N LEU A 239 -4.21 -11.85 -6.03
CA LEU A 239 -4.51 -13.26 -6.29
C LEU A 239 -5.73 -13.41 -7.20
N ARG A 240 -6.79 -12.64 -6.94
CA ARG A 240 -7.96 -12.58 -7.81
C ARG A 240 -7.55 -12.14 -9.22
N PHE A 241 -6.76 -11.08 -9.32
CA PHE A 241 -6.32 -10.54 -10.60
C PHE A 241 -5.47 -11.55 -11.39
N ALA A 242 -4.47 -12.17 -10.76
CA ALA A 242 -3.62 -13.20 -11.36
C ALA A 242 -4.37 -14.48 -11.75
N SER A 243 -5.56 -14.72 -11.20
CA SER A 243 -6.42 -15.83 -11.60
C SER A 243 -7.12 -15.59 -12.95
N PHE A 244 -7.23 -14.34 -13.43
CA PHE A 244 -8.00 -14.00 -14.63
C PHE A 244 -7.24 -13.15 -15.67
N ASP A 245 -6.09 -12.56 -15.31
CA ASP A 245 -5.21 -11.85 -16.25
C ASP A 245 -3.83 -12.51 -16.34
N HIS A 246 -3.66 -13.35 -17.37
CA HIS A 246 -2.45 -14.13 -17.58
C HIS A 246 -1.27 -13.34 -18.20
N ARG A 247 -1.40 -12.02 -18.33
CA ARG A 247 -0.27 -11.14 -18.70
C ARG A 247 0.68 -10.88 -17.54
N ILE A 248 0.29 -11.26 -16.32
CA ILE A 248 1.09 -11.11 -15.11
C ILE A 248 2.20 -12.15 -15.10
N ALA A 249 3.45 -11.69 -15.05
CA ALA A 249 4.64 -12.52 -15.06
C ALA A 249 5.00 -13.09 -13.68
N ALA A 250 4.59 -12.43 -12.60
CA ALA A 250 4.72 -12.90 -11.23
C ALA A 250 3.78 -12.14 -10.30
N VAL A 251 3.33 -12.78 -9.22
CA VAL A 251 2.46 -12.17 -8.22
C VAL A 251 3.00 -12.37 -6.81
N ILE A 252 2.99 -11.29 -6.03
CA ILE A 252 3.34 -11.27 -4.60
C ILE A 252 2.09 -10.88 -3.81
N SER A 253 1.67 -11.77 -2.91
CA SER A 253 0.54 -11.60 -2.00
C SER A 253 1.08 -11.50 -0.58
N ASP A 254 0.99 -10.32 0.03
CA ASP A 254 1.50 -10.04 1.38
C ASP A 254 0.37 -9.69 2.35
N GLY A 255 0.18 -10.51 3.40
CA GLY A 255 -0.86 -10.28 4.40
C GLY A 255 -2.30 -10.46 3.86
N GLY A 256 -2.50 -11.42 2.94
CA GLY A 256 -3.77 -11.59 2.23
C GLY A 256 -4.82 -12.49 2.88
N THR A 257 -6.06 -11.98 2.89
CA THR A 257 -7.28 -12.73 3.24
C THR A 257 -7.68 -13.66 2.09
N HIS A 258 -8.03 -14.92 2.39
CA HIS A 258 -8.59 -15.84 1.41
C HIS A 258 -10.10 -15.57 1.20
N ALA A 259 -10.84 -15.51 2.30
CA ALA A 259 -12.25 -15.13 2.32
C ALA A 259 -12.53 -14.16 3.47
N PHE A 260 -13.24 -13.08 3.17
CA PHE A 260 -13.64 -12.07 4.16
C PHE A 260 -14.87 -12.56 4.93
N ASP A 261 -14.66 -12.86 6.21
CA ASP A 261 -15.76 -13.05 7.17
C ASP A 261 -16.00 -11.74 7.92
N TRP A 262 -16.80 -10.86 7.32
CA TRP A 262 -17.10 -9.55 7.89
C TRP A 262 -17.72 -9.64 9.28
N LYS A 263 -18.54 -10.67 9.54
CA LYS A 263 -19.14 -10.85 10.86
C LYS A 263 -18.08 -11.17 11.91
N ALA A 264 -17.15 -12.06 11.61
CA ALA A 264 -16.01 -12.33 12.49
C ALA A 264 -15.10 -11.11 12.63
N MET A 265 -14.84 -10.38 11.55
CA MET A 265 -14.00 -9.18 11.60
C MET A 265 -14.61 -8.08 12.46
N LEU A 266 -15.91 -7.80 12.32
CA LEU A 266 -16.63 -6.82 13.12
C LEU A 266 -16.64 -7.12 14.63
N SER A 267 -16.31 -8.35 15.06
CA SER A 267 -16.22 -8.69 16.48
C SER A 267 -15.01 -8.07 17.20
N TRP A 268 -13.97 -7.68 16.45
CA TRP A 268 -12.75 -7.08 17.00
C TRP A 268 -12.40 -5.72 16.38
N MET A 269 -12.88 -5.43 15.16
CA MET A 269 -12.61 -4.15 14.50
C MET A 269 -13.13 -2.98 15.36
N PRO A 270 -12.33 -1.92 15.58
CA PRO A 270 -12.85 -0.72 16.21
C PRO A 270 -13.89 -0.04 15.29
N PRO A 271 -14.84 0.74 15.84
CA PRO A 271 -15.90 1.38 15.05
C PRO A 271 -15.40 2.22 13.87
N SER A 272 -14.24 2.87 14.00
CA SER A 272 -13.65 3.64 12.88
C SER A 272 -13.21 2.76 11.72
N LEU A 273 -12.60 1.60 12.00
CA LEU A 273 -12.16 0.69 10.95
C LEU A 273 -13.37 0.05 10.25
N ALA A 274 -14.41 -0.30 11.01
CA ALA A 274 -15.67 -0.79 10.45
C ALA A 274 -16.34 0.27 9.55
N ALA A 275 -16.43 1.51 10.01
CA ALA A 275 -16.99 2.62 9.23
C ALA A 275 -16.18 2.90 7.94
N HIS A 276 -14.85 2.81 8.01
CA HIS A 276 -13.98 2.91 6.83
C HIS A 276 -14.27 1.78 5.82
N GLY A 277 -14.29 0.53 6.30
CA GLY A 277 -14.61 -0.64 5.46
C GLY A 277 -15.98 -0.51 4.79
N MET A 278 -17.01 -0.13 5.55
CA MET A 278 -18.32 0.17 5.01
C MET A 278 -18.27 1.25 3.94
N ARG A 279 -17.52 2.33 4.17
CA ARG A 279 -17.40 3.46 3.24
C ARG A 279 -16.79 3.01 1.91
N ILE A 280 -15.60 2.40 1.94
CA ILE A 280 -14.89 2.03 0.70
C ILE A 280 -15.60 0.94 -0.10
N LEU A 281 -16.45 0.13 0.55
CA LEU A 281 -17.26 -0.90 -0.10
C LEU A 281 -18.65 -0.40 -0.52
N GLY A 282 -19.14 0.68 0.09
CA GLY A 282 -20.48 1.23 -0.18
C GLY A 282 -21.60 0.50 0.59
N ALA A 283 -21.31 0.00 1.78
CA ALA A 283 -22.29 -0.59 2.69
C ALA A 283 -23.10 0.49 3.42
N GLU A 284 -24.40 0.30 3.54
CA GLU A 284 -25.31 1.30 4.12
C GLU A 284 -25.46 1.14 5.64
N SER A 285 -25.18 -0.05 6.17
CA SER A 285 -25.27 -0.38 7.59
C SER A 285 -24.32 -1.53 7.95
N LEU A 286 -24.09 -1.76 9.24
CA LEU A 286 -23.30 -2.91 9.69
C LEU A 286 -23.94 -4.25 9.32
N GLU A 287 -25.27 -4.33 9.31
CA GLU A 287 -26.00 -5.54 8.90
C GLU A 287 -25.81 -5.82 7.41
N ASP A 288 -25.94 -4.78 6.57
CA ASP A 288 -25.66 -4.85 5.14
C ASP A 288 -24.20 -5.25 4.88
N PHE A 289 -23.26 -4.62 5.60
CA PHE A 289 -21.83 -4.93 5.47
C PHE A 289 -21.50 -6.39 5.83
N ALA A 290 -22.09 -6.91 6.90
CA ALA A 290 -21.81 -8.27 7.37
C ALA A 290 -22.56 -9.36 6.60
N GLY A 291 -23.72 -9.05 6.01
CA GLY A 291 -24.65 -10.04 5.49
C GLY A 291 -24.88 -10.01 3.98
N ASN A 292 -24.51 -8.92 3.30
CA ASN A 292 -24.80 -8.78 1.88
C ASN A 292 -23.77 -9.52 1.00
N PRO A 293 -24.17 -10.48 0.15
CA PRO A 293 -23.27 -11.20 -0.73
C PRO A 293 -22.47 -10.32 -1.69
N ARG A 294 -22.89 -9.08 -1.95
CA ARG A 294 -22.11 -8.12 -2.76
C ARG A 294 -20.75 -7.80 -2.15
N PHE A 295 -20.58 -8.00 -0.85
CA PHE A 295 -19.33 -7.82 -0.12
C PHE A 295 -18.63 -9.16 0.15
N ALA A 296 -19.04 -10.27 -0.47
CA ALA A 296 -18.33 -11.52 -0.33
C ALA A 296 -17.06 -11.50 -1.19
N TYR A 297 -15.95 -11.11 -0.57
CA TYR A 297 -14.60 -11.26 -1.13
C TYR A 297 -14.15 -12.67 -0.79
N ASP A 298 -14.17 -13.57 -1.78
CA ASP A 298 -13.86 -14.98 -1.60
C ASP A 298 -13.08 -15.51 -2.83
N LEU A 299 -11.91 -16.09 -2.55
CA LEU A 299 -11.02 -16.67 -3.57
C LEU A 299 -11.31 -18.16 -3.81
N GLU A 300 -12.27 -18.75 -3.09
CA GLU A 300 -12.62 -20.15 -3.24
C GLU A 300 -12.98 -20.48 -4.70
N GLY A 301 -12.36 -21.53 -5.23
CA GLY A 301 -12.63 -22.04 -6.57
C GLY A 301 -12.00 -21.24 -7.71
N VAL A 302 -11.22 -20.18 -7.47
CA VAL A 302 -10.59 -19.40 -8.57
C VAL A 302 -9.08 -19.47 -8.61
N LEU A 303 -8.41 -19.72 -7.48
CA LEU A 303 -6.94 -19.69 -7.39
C LEU A 303 -6.23 -20.75 -8.23
N HIS A 304 -6.92 -21.84 -8.57
CA HIS A 304 -6.41 -22.88 -9.47
C HIS A 304 -6.08 -22.36 -10.89
N GLN A 305 -6.53 -21.15 -11.23
CA GLN A 305 -6.25 -20.50 -12.51
C GLN A 305 -4.98 -19.65 -12.51
N ILE A 306 -4.32 -19.44 -11.36
CA ILE A 306 -3.04 -18.72 -11.32
C ILE A 306 -1.98 -19.60 -11.98
N GLU A 307 -1.39 -19.12 -13.09
CA GLU A 307 -0.38 -19.85 -13.85
C GLU A 307 1.05 -19.31 -13.62
N CYS A 308 1.18 -18.03 -13.28
CA CYS A 308 2.47 -17.38 -13.09
C CYS A 308 3.10 -17.72 -11.72
N PRO A 309 4.42 -17.54 -11.55
CA PRO A 309 5.07 -17.63 -10.25
C PRO A 309 4.36 -16.82 -9.15
N LEU A 310 4.16 -17.45 -7.99
CA LEU A 310 3.46 -16.86 -6.85
C LEU A 310 4.33 -16.87 -5.59
N LEU A 311 4.39 -15.74 -4.90
CA LEU A 311 4.87 -15.63 -3.54
C LEU A 311 3.72 -15.27 -2.60
N VAL A 312 3.51 -16.07 -1.56
CA VAL A 312 2.63 -15.74 -0.44
C VAL A 312 3.52 -15.44 0.78
N MET A 313 3.46 -14.21 1.28
CA MET A 313 4.21 -13.75 2.46
C MET A 313 3.28 -13.68 3.67
N HIS A 314 3.81 -14.07 4.83
CA HIS A 314 3.06 -14.05 6.08
C HIS A 314 3.96 -13.74 7.27
N GLY A 315 3.65 -12.67 7.99
CA GLY A 315 4.27 -12.35 9.27
C GLY A 315 3.77 -13.26 10.40
N ALA A 316 4.66 -13.77 11.24
CA ALA A 316 4.29 -14.68 12.35
C ALA A 316 3.42 -14.05 13.44
N GLU A 317 3.27 -12.72 13.44
CA GLU A 317 2.42 -11.96 14.36
C GLU A 317 1.29 -11.21 13.63
N GLU A 318 0.94 -11.67 12.42
CA GLU A 318 -0.24 -11.20 11.72
C GLU A 318 -1.50 -11.41 12.58
N ILE A 319 -2.23 -10.33 12.84
CA ILE A 319 -3.49 -10.36 13.60
C ILE A 319 -4.64 -9.60 12.94
N LEU A 320 -4.41 -8.88 11.85
CA LEU A 320 -5.43 -8.10 11.15
C LEU A 320 -6.28 -8.97 10.20
N VAL A 321 -5.71 -10.03 9.62
CA VAL A 321 -6.42 -10.96 8.73
C VAL A 321 -7.21 -12.00 9.52
N GLN A 322 -8.31 -11.58 10.15
CA GLN A 322 -9.16 -12.50 10.93
C GLN A 322 -10.34 -13.05 10.11
N PRO A 323 -10.81 -14.27 10.44
CA PRO A 323 -10.27 -15.20 11.43
C PRO A 323 -9.12 -16.05 10.88
N ASN A 324 -8.24 -16.52 11.76
CA ASN A 324 -7.14 -17.46 11.47
C ASN A 324 -6.20 -17.03 10.34
N PRO A 325 -5.43 -15.95 10.53
CA PRO A 325 -4.58 -15.38 9.48
C PRO A 325 -3.69 -16.38 8.74
N LEU A 326 -2.96 -17.22 9.48
CA LEU A 326 -2.08 -18.23 8.90
C LEU A 326 -2.85 -19.24 8.04
N THR A 327 -4.02 -19.69 8.50
CA THR A 327 -4.86 -20.62 7.75
C THR A 327 -5.36 -19.98 6.44
N GLN A 328 -5.72 -18.70 6.46
CA GLN A 328 -6.13 -17.96 5.26
C GLN A 328 -4.97 -17.91 4.24
N ALA A 329 -3.76 -17.55 4.70
CA ALA A 329 -2.58 -17.48 3.85
C ALA A 329 -2.16 -18.85 3.30
N LEU A 330 -2.21 -19.90 4.12
CA LEU A 330 -1.93 -21.28 3.68
C LEU A 330 -2.95 -21.76 2.63
N LYS A 331 -4.25 -21.45 2.80
CA LYS A 331 -5.25 -21.76 1.77
C LYS A 331 -4.97 -21.08 0.45
N ASN A 332 -4.58 -19.80 0.48
CA ASN A 332 -4.18 -19.07 -0.72
C ASN A 332 -3.03 -19.80 -1.45
N TYR A 333 -2.00 -20.20 -0.71
CA TYR A 333 -0.89 -20.96 -1.26
C TYR A 333 -1.32 -22.34 -1.79
N GLU A 334 -2.08 -23.11 -1.02
CA GLU A 334 -2.46 -24.49 -1.36
C GLU A 334 -3.35 -24.55 -2.60
N GLN A 335 -4.37 -23.69 -2.69
CA GLN A 335 -5.32 -23.67 -3.80
C GLN A 335 -4.76 -23.05 -5.09
N ALA A 336 -3.69 -22.27 -5.01
CA ALA A 336 -3.07 -21.66 -6.20
C ALA A 336 -2.61 -22.73 -7.21
N GLY A 337 -3.00 -22.56 -8.47
CA GLY A 337 -2.63 -23.44 -9.58
C GLY A 337 -1.17 -23.34 -10.02
N SER A 338 -0.45 -22.33 -9.52
CA SER A 338 0.89 -22.00 -9.96
C SER A 338 1.85 -23.18 -9.75
N PRO A 339 2.59 -23.60 -10.80
CA PRO A 339 3.59 -24.65 -10.68
C PRO A 339 4.87 -24.15 -9.95
N ASN A 340 5.04 -22.84 -9.82
CA ASN A 340 6.17 -22.21 -9.14
C ASN A 340 5.65 -21.27 -8.04
N LYS A 341 5.25 -21.85 -6.92
CA LYS A 341 4.73 -21.11 -5.76
C LYS A 341 5.60 -21.27 -4.53
N THR A 342 5.80 -20.18 -3.81
CA THR A 342 6.53 -20.12 -2.54
C THR A 342 5.62 -19.57 -1.44
N PHE A 343 5.60 -20.24 -0.29
CA PHE A 343 5.06 -19.69 0.95
C PHE A 343 6.23 -19.29 1.84
N TYR A 344 6.26 -18.04 2.29
CA TYR A 344 7.34 -17.53 3.13
C TYR A 344 6.78 -17.00 4.45
N ALA A 345 7.07 -17.73 5.53
CA ALA A 345 6.77 -17.29 6.89
C ALA A 345 7.92 -16.46 7.44
N ILE A 346 7.62 -15.24 7.90
CA ILE A 346 8.61 -14.34 8.51
C ILE A 346 8.51 -14.51 10.03
N GLU A 347 9.56 -15.05 10.64
CA GLU A 347 9.54 -15.48 12.04
C GLU A 347 10.71 -14.92 12.88
N ASP A 348 11.70 -14.27 12.25
CA ASP A 348 12.89 -13.76 12.97
C ASP A 348 12.57 -12.49 13.77
N ARG A 349 12.16 -12.71 15.03
CA ARG A 349 11.88 -11.67 16.03
C ARG A 349 13.00 -10.65 16.24
N ARG A 350 14.25 -10.96 15.88
CA ARG A 350 15.37 -10.01 16.02
C ARG A 350 15.30 -8.89 14.99
N LEU A 351 14.71 -9.15 13.83
CA LEU A 351 14.62 -8.21 12.72
C LEU A 351 13.27 -7.49 12.67
N GLY A 352 12.20 -8.10 13.18
CA GLY A 352 10.84 -7.60 12.94
C GLY A 352 10.34 -8.03 11.56
N GLY A 353 9.38 -7.29 11.00
CA GLY A 353 8.66 -7.72 9.79
C GLY A 353 7.67 -8.84 10.11
N LEU A 354 7.17 -8.89 11.34
CA LEU A 354 6.29 -9.96 11.81
C LEU A 354 4.81 -9.56 11.80
N GLU A 355 4.53 -8.26 11.83
CA GLU A 355 3.17 -7.73 11.85
C GLU A 355 2.57 -7.70 10.44
N HIS A 356 1.29 -7.34 10.35
CA HIS A 356 0.58 -7.19 9.08
C HIS A 356 1.37 -6.35 8.07
N CYS A 357 1.60 -6.90 6.88
CA CYS A 357 2.34 -6.27 5.78
C CYS A 357 3.72 -5.75 6.17
N GLN A 358 4.38 -6.42 7.14
CA GLN A 358 5.74 -6.13 7.58
C GLN A 358 5.96 -4.67 7.97
N VAL A 359 4.91 -3.96 8.40
CA VAL A 359 4.97 -2.51 8.67
C VAL A 359 5.97 -2.16 9.77
N ASP A 360 6.27 -3.12 10.63
CA ASP A 360 7.22 -2.99 11.72
C ASP A 360 8.69 -3.11 11.26
N ASN A 361 8.94 -3.64 10.05
CA ASN A 361 10.21 -3.51 9.34
C ASN A 361 10.07 -3.76 7.82
N ILE A 362 9.84 -2.68 7.07
CA ILE A 362 9.70 -2.72 5.61
C ILE A 362 10.94 -3.28 4.88
N ASN A 363 12.14 -3.19 5.48
CA ASN A 363 13.33 -3.76 4.85
C ASN A 363 13.26 -5.29 4.73
N VAL A 364 12.56 -5.96 5.66
CA VAL A 364 12.32 -7.41 5.59
C VAL A 364 11.37 -7.75 4.44
N LEU A 365 10.35 -6.91 4.20
CA LEU A 365 9.49 -7.04 3.02
C LEU A 365 10.32 -6.99 1.74
N HIS A 366 11.16 -5.96 1.59
CA HIS A 366 12.02 -5.79 0.41
C HIS A 366 12.97 -6.97 0.23
N GLU A 367 13.61 -7.42 1.31
CA GLU A 367 14.53 -8.56 1.28
C GLU A 367 13.82 -9.80 0.74
N VAL A 368 12.68 -10.18 1.32
CA VAL A 368 11.96 -11.40 0.95
C VAL A 368 11.47 -11.32 -0.50
N ALA A 369 10.83 -10.21 -0.88
CA ALA A 369 10.31 -10.00 -2.22
C ALA A 369 11.42 -10.01 -3.29
N LEU A 370 12.51 -9.25 -3.08
CA LEU A 370 13.61 -9.16 -4.05
C LEU A 370 14.42 -10.46 -4.14
N ASN A 371 14.64 -11.16 -3.02
CA ASN A 371 15.32 -12.47 -3.04
C ASN A 371 14.49 -13.49 -3.83
N TRP A 372 13.16 -13.50 -3.62
CA TRP A 372 12.27 -14.37 -4.38
C TRP A 372 12.27 -14.03 -5.87
N LEU A 373 12.15 -12.75 -6.24
CA LEU A 373 12.23 -12.31 -7.64
C LEU A 373 13.56 -12.72 -8.29
N CYS A 374 14.69 -12.60 -7.58
CA CYS A 374 15.98 -13.12 -8.03
C CYS A 374 15.92 -14.62 -8.32
N SER A 375 15.30 -15.41 -7.45
CA SER A 375 15.22 -16.87 -7.59
C SER A 375 14.43 -17.33 -8.81
N ILE A 376 13.52 -16.51 -9.32
CA ILE A 376 12.69 -16.80 -10.51
C ILE A 376 13.16 -16.05 -11.77
N GLY A 377 14.34 -15.42 -11.74
CA GLY A 377 14.92 -14.71 -12.89
C GLY A 377 14.31 -13.34 -13.18
N LEU A 378 13.54 -12.79 -12.24
CA LEU A 378 12.94 -11.45 -12.28
C LEU A 378 13.63 -10.48 -11.31
N GLY A 379 14.86 -10.77 -10.87
CA GLY A 379 15.62 -9.95 -9.93
C GLY A 379 16.03 -8.58 -10.48
N PRO A 380 16.77 -7.76 -9.70
CA PRO A 380 17.19 -6.41 -10.08
C PRO A 380 17.79 -6.32 -11.48
N ALA A 381 17.30 -5.36 -12.28
CA ALA A 381 17.63 -5.23 -13.69
C ALA A 381 19.05 -4.70 -13.97
N ALA A 382 19.72 -4.12 -12.97
CA ALA A 382 21.15 -3.83 -13.01
C ALA A 382 21.70 -3.56 -11.59
N PRO A 383 22.98 -3.87 -11.30
CA PRO A 383 23.68 -3.23 -10.19
C PRO A 383 23.88 -1.74 -10.50
N ARG A 384 23.62 -0.84 -9.52
CA ARG A 384 24.09 0.56 -9.60
C ARG A 384 25.58 0.53 -9.96
N GLN A 385 25.98 1.17 -11.05
CA GLN A 385 27.41 1.43 -11.26
C GLN A 385 27.88 2.28 -10.07
N SER A 386 28.91 1.76 -9.39
CA SER A 386 29.57 2.36 -8.23
C SER A 386 30.06 3.78 -8.48
#